data_AF-A0A4Q5PKU5-F1
#
_entry.id   AF-A0A4Q5PKU5-F1
#
_cell.length_a   1.000
_cell.length_b   1.000
_cell.length_c   1.000
_cell.angle_alpha   90.00
_cell.angle_beta   90.00
_cell.angle_gamma   90.00
#
_symmetry.space_group_name_H-M   'P 1'
#
loop_
_entity.id
_entity.type
_entity.pdbx_description
1 polymer ?
#
loop_
_entity_poly.entity_id
_entity_poly.type
_entity_poly.pdbx_seq_one_letter_code
_entity_poly.pdbx_strand_id
1 'polypeptide(L)' 'MRAVTIRNLPDETHRALKALAAQHGRSTEAEIRAILEDQVRPQARVKVGTQLAAFGKRFKGLDLHVVRDAAPIEPAVFE' A
#
# COMPACT_ATOMS: atom_id res chain seq x y z
N MET A 1 16.72 6.03 2.71
CA MET A 1 16.36 5.96 1.28
C MET A 1 16.19 4.50 0.89
N ARG A 2 15.20 4.18 0.05
CA ARG A 2 15.08 2.86 -0.61
C ARG A 2 15.48 3.07 -2.08
N ALA A 3 16.35 2.22 -2.61
CA ALA A 3 16.85 2.32 -3.98
C ALA A 3 16.73 0.97 -4.68
N VAL A 4 16.48 0.99 -5.99
CA VAL A 4 16.43 -0.18 -6.86
C VAL A 4 17.30 0.11 -8.07
N THR A 5 18.20 -0.82 -8.41
CA THR A 5 19.06 -0.72 -9.59
C THR A 5 18.63 -1.78 -10.61
N ILE A 6 18.24 -1.34 -11.81
CA ILE A 6 17.89 -2.23 -12.91
C ILE A 6 19.11 -2.33 -13.82
N ARG A 7 19.70 -3.52 -13.93
CA ARG A 7 20.85 -3.78 -14.82
C ARG A 7 20.36 -4.27 -16.17
N ASN A 8 21.12 -3.97 -17.23
CA ASN A 8 20.87 -4.42 -18.60
C ASN A 8 19.46 -4.03 -19.11
N LEU A 9 18.99 -2.83 -18.76
CA LEU A 9 17.73 -2.30 -19.32
C LEU A 9 17.95 -2.02 -20.82
N PRO A 10 17.10 -2.53 -21.72
CA PRO A 10 17.21 -2.22 -23.14
C PRO A 10 17.22 -0.71 -23.40
N ASP A 11 18.09 -0.25 -24.30
CA ASP A 11 18.26 1.19 -24.59
C ASP A 11 16.96 1.83 -25.09
N GLU A 12 16.18 1.09 -25.87
CA GLU A 12 14.86 1.50 -26.35
C GLU A 12 13.89 1.79 -25.19
N THR A 13 13.88 0.94 -24.16
CA THR A 13 13.06 1.11 -22.96
C THR A 13 13.51 2.33 -22.17
N HIS A 14 14.83 2.53 -22.01
CA HIS A 14 15.34 3.71 -21.34
C HIS A 14 14.97 5.01 -22.07
N ARG A 15 15.04 5.02 -23.40
CA ARG A 15 14.61 6.16 -24.24
C ARG A 15 13.11 6.42 -24.11
N ALA A 16 12.29 5.36 -24.15
CA ALA A 16 10.84 5.47 -23.99
C ALA A 16 10.47 6.07 -22.62
N LEU A 17 11.11 5.60 -21.54
CA LEU A 17 10.91 6.15 -20.18
C LEU A 17 11.31 7.62 -20.10
N LYS A 18 12.41 8.02 -20.74
CA LYS A 18 12.84 9.42 -20.79
C LYS A 18 11.86 10.30 -21.56
N ALA A 19 11.34 9.82 -22.68
CA ALA A 19 10.33 10.52 -23.46
C ALA A 19 9.02 10.70 -22.66
N LEU A 20 8.57 9.64 -21.98
CA LEU A 20 7.38 9.69 -21.13
C LEU A 20 7.54 10.68 -19.97
N ALA A 21 8.71 10.65 -19.31
CA ALA A 21 9.02 11.59 -18.23
C ALA A 21 8.98 13.05 -18.72
N ALA A 22 9.54 13.32 -19.91
CA ALA A 22 9.48 14.64 -20.53
C ALA A 22 8.04 15.08 -20.84
N GLN A 23 7.20 14.18 -21.35
CA GLN A 23 5.77 14.45 -21.60
C GLN A 23 5.02 14.78 -20.31
N HIS A 24 5.33 14.09 -19.20
CA HIS A 24 4.71 14.33 -17.91
C HIS A 24 5.35 15.47 -17.10
N GLY A 25 6.41 16.12 -17.60
CA GLY A 25 7.11 17.20 -16.91
C GLY A 25 7.83 16.75 -15.63
N ARG A 26 8.31 15.49 -15.60
CA ARG A 26 8.98 14.88 -14.44
C ARG A 26 10.39 14.39 -14.81
N SER A 27 11.20 14.10 -13.80
CA SER A 27 12.46 13.38 -14.04
C SER A 27 12.17 11.91 -14.39
N THR A 28 13.10 11.27 -15.11
CA THR A 28 12.97 9.84 -15.46
C THR A 28 12.81 8.96 -14.23
N GLU A 29 13.51 9.26 -13.14
CA GLU A 29 13.38 8.51 -11.89
C GLU A 29 11.98 8.69 -11.26
N ALA A 30 11.45 9.91 -11.28
CA ALA A 30 10.11 10.18 -10.76
C ALA A 30 9.03 9.47 -11.59
N GLU A 31 9.23 9.37 -12.92
CA GLU A 31 8.34 8.64 -13.80
C GLU A 31 8.38 7.13 -13.53
N ILE A 32 9.58 6.55 -13.42
CA ILE A 32 9.76 5.13 -13.06
C ILE A 32 9.08 4.83 -11.73
N ARG A 33 9.24 5.71 -10.72
CA ARG A 33 8.59 5.55 -9.42
C ARG A 33 7.06 5.60 -9.55
N ALA A 34 6.52 6.51 -10.34
CA ALA A 34 5.07 6.63 -10.55
C ALA A 34 4.49 5.38 -11.22
N ILE A 35 5.15 4.84 -12.25
CA ILE A 35 4.74 3.60 -12.92
C ILE A 35 4.75 2.44 -11.93
N LEU A 36 5.83 2.27 -11.16
CA LEU A 36 5.91 1.19 -10.18
C LEU A 36 4.81 1.33 -9.11
N GLU A 37 4.58 2.54 -8.59
CA GLU A 37 3.51 2.77 -7.61
C GLU A 37 2.13 2.45 -8.15
N ASP A 38 1.83 2.81 -9.39
CA ASP A 38 0.56 2.52 -10.03
C ASP A 38 0.35 1.01 -10.23
N GLN A 39 1.37 0.31 -10.69
CA GLN A 39 1.30 -1.12 -10.97
C GLN A 39 1.29 -1.99 -9.71
N VAL A 40 1.97 -1.58 -8.64
CA VAL A 40 2.04 -2.38 -7.39
C VAL A 40 0.95 -2.04 -6.38
N ARG A 41 0.18 -0.96 -6.59
CA ARG A 41 -0.94 -0.61 -5.71
C ARG A 41 -2.22 -1.28 -6.23
N PRO A 42 -2.85 -2.19 -5.45
CA PRO A 42 -4.14 -2.72 -5.82
C PRO A 42 -5.17 -1.59 -5.87
N GLN A 43 -5.86 -1.41 -7.01
CA GLN A 43 -6.92 -0.40 -7.16
C GLN A 43 -8.01 -0.53 -6.06
N ALA A 44 -8.26 -1.77 -5.63
CA ALA A 44 -9.22 -2.10 -4.58
C ALA A 44 -8.58 -2.39 -3.21
N ARG A 45 -7.37 -1.87 -2.91
CA ARG A 45 -6.75 -2.11 -1.60
C ARG A 45 -7.61 -1.46 -0.51
N VAL A 46 -8.30 -2.29 0.26
CA VAL A 46 -9.00 -1.86 1.47
C VAL A 46 -7.95 -1.36 2.46
N LYS A 47 -7.89 -0.05 2.65
CA LYS A 47 -7.05 0.57 3.69
C LYS A 47 -7.73 0.36 5.04
N VAL A 48 -7.69 -0.86 5.56
CA VAL A 48 -8.42 -1.28 6.77
C VAL A 48 -8.19 -0.30 7.93
N GLY A 49 -6.94 0.07 8.21
CA GLY A 49 -6.63 1.06 9.26
C GLY A 49 -7.26 2.43 9.01
N THR A 50 -7.25 2.92 7.76
CA THR A 50 -7.91 4.20 7.40
C THR A 50 -9.42 4.12 7.55
N GLN A 51 -10.04 3.00 7.17
CA GLN A 51 -11.48 2.77 7.30
C GLN A 51 -11.89 2.67 8.78
N LEU A 52 -11.13 1.92 9.59
CA LEU A 52 -11.35 1.84 11.04
C LEU A 52 -11.17 3.19 11.72
N ALA A 53 -10.16 3.97 11.34
CA ALA A 53 -9.98 5.32 11.86
C ALA A 53 -11.14 6.26 11.47
N ALA A 54 -11.63 6.18 10.23
CA ALA A 54 -12.79 6.94 9.77
C ALA A 54 -14.06 6.53 10.51
N PHE A 55 -14.25 5.24 10.77
CA PHE A 55 -15.34 4.71 11.60
C PHE A 55 -15.27 5.27 13.03
N GLY A 56 -14.13 5.15 13.71
CA GLY A 56 -13.98 5.65 15.08
C GLY A 56 -14.18 7.15 15.23
N LYS A 57 -13.80 7.95 14.22
CA LYS A 57 -14.07 9.40 14.20
C LYS A 57 -15.57 9.73 14.24
N ARG A 58 -16.46 8.89 13.69
CA ARG A 58 -17.92 9.09 13.77
C ARG A 58 -18.42 9.05 15.21
N PHE A 59 -17.70 8.40 16.10
CA PHE A 59 -18.00 8.30 17.53
C PHE A 59 -17.17 9.28 18.38
N LYS A 60 -16.49 10.26 17.77
CA LYS A 60 -15.56 11.20 18.44
C LYS A 60 -14.33 10.52 19.08
N GLY A 61 -13.99 9.33 18.59
CA GLY A 61 -12.99 8.46 19.20
C GLY A 61 -13.64 7.27 19.88
N LEU A 62 -12.99 6.11 19.79
CA LEU A 62 -13.41 4.89 20.48
C LEU A 62 -12.34 4.61 21.53
N ASP A 63 -12.67 4.78 22.81
CA ASP A 63 -11.86 4.27 23.91
C ASP A 63 -12.48 2.94 24.35
N LEU A 64 -11.92 1.84 23.84
CA LEU A 64 -12.47 0.52 24.07
C LEU A 64 -11.73 -0.15 25.23
N HIS A 65 -12.39 -0.26 26.37
CA HIS A 65 -11.93 -1.10 27.48
C HIS A 65 -12.26 -2.58 27.23
N VAL A 66 -11.72 -3.16 26.16
CA VAL A 66 -11.86 -4.60 25.89
C VAL A 66 -10.82 -5.35 26.71
N VAL A 67 -11.27 -5.93 27.82
CA VAL A 67 -10.44 -6.86 28.60
C VAL A 67 -10.59 -8.23 27.97
N ARG A 68 -9.46 -8.83 27.59
CA ARG A 68 -9.45 -10.22 27.10
C ARG A 68 -9.81 -11.14 28.26
N ASP A 69 -10.78 -12.02 28.04
CA ASP A 69 -11.04 -13.10 28.98
C ASP A 69 -9.81 -14.02 29.08
N ALA A 70 -9.35 -14.24 30.31
CA ALA A 70 -8.19 -15.05 30.63
C ALA A 70 -8.59 -16.50 30.98
N ALA A 71 -9.88 -16.82 31.01
CA ALA A 71 -10.35 -18.17 31.22
C ALA A 71 -9.78 -19.12 30.14
N PRO A 72 -9.43 -20.36 30.51
CA PRO A 72 -9.06 -21.38 29.54
C PRO A 72 -10.17 -21.56 28.49
N ILE A 73 -9.78 -21.78 27.24
CA ILE A 73 -10.73 -22.09 26.16
C ILE A 73 -11.34 -23.46 26.44
N GLU A 74 -12.67 -23.53 26.49
CA GLU A 74 -13.38 -24.81 26.57
C GLU A 74 -13.28 -25.57 25.23
N PRO A 75 -13.06 -26.89 25.25
CA PRO A 75 -13.00 -27.69 24.02
C PRO A 75 -14.31 -27.62 23.24
N ALA A 76 -14.24 -27.43 21.92
CA ALA A 76 -15.40 -27.59 21.07
C ALA A 76 -15.84 -29.07 21.08
N VAL A 77 -17.12 -29.30 21.38
CA VAL A 77 -17.74 -30.62 21.24
C VAL A 77 -18.30 -30.72 19.82
N PHE A 78 -17.91 -31.77 19.09
CA PHE A 78 -18.44 -32.07 17.77
C PHE A 78 -19.31 -33.33 17.87
N GLU A 79 -20.49 -33.31 17.24
CA GLU A 79 -21.35 -34.49 17.04
C GLU A 79 -20.83 -35.38 15.91
#